data_AF-A0A7S0FUZ6-F1
#
_entry.id   AF-A0A7S0FUZ6-F1
#
_cell.length_a   1.000
_cell.length_b   1.000
_cell.length_c   1.000
_cell.angle_alpha   90.00
_cell.angle_beta   90.00
_cell.angle_gamma   90.00
#
_symmetry.space_group_name_H-M   'P 1'
#
loop_
_entity.id
_entity.type
_entity.pdbx_description
1 polymer ?
#
loop_
_entity_poly.entity_id
_entity_poly.type
_entity_poly.pdbx_seq_one_letter_code
_entity_poly.pdbx_strand_id
1 'polypeptide(L)'
;SEAEVRLQLGAEPFVARSSRCVRAGWLEIEGRQAANEGAVDLSSAGGLGSGTELSISNLNLSSHQTQPPGHLSESELLGLMETHGIGTDASMAQHVSNVCKRNYVELDESTRQMRPTPLGLALAHGFTLIDEELVLPTVRASIENACTRIAKGQARHPEA
;
A
#
# COMPACT_ATOMS: atom_id res chain seq x y z
N SER A 1 -8.80 -19.68 13.06
CA SER A 1 -7.74 -20.63 13.40
C SER A 1 -6.67 -20.51 12.34
N GLU A 2 -5.43 -20.55 12.76
CA GLU A 2 -4.27 -20.58 11.85
C GLU A 2 -3.49 -21.86 12.15
N ALA A 3 -2.94 -22.47 11.11
CA ALA A 3 -2.11 -23.65 11.20
C ALA A 3 -0.92 -23.51 10.23
N GLU A 4 0.27 -23.86 10.72
CA GLU A 4 1.51 -23.92 9.96
C GLU A 4 2.09 -25.33 10.07
N VAL A 5 2.48 -25.92 8.95
CA VAL A 5 3.16 -27.22 8.88
C VAL A 5 4.48 -27.01 8.14
N ARG A 6 5.56 -27.50 8.75
CA ARG A 6 6.90 -27.48 8.17
C ARG A 6 7.24 -28.86 7.64
N LEU A 7 7.64 -28.91 6.39
CA LEU A 7 7.96 -30.12 5.66
C LEU A 7 9.45 -30.10 5.33
N GLN A 8 10.14 -31.22 5.54
CA GLN A 8 11.54 -31.36 5.16
C GLN A 8 11.61 -32.27 3.94
N LEU A 9 12.12 -31.73 2.82
CA LEU A 9 12.33 -32.51 1.60
C LEU A 9 13.83 -32.58 1.29
N GLY A 10 14.46 -33.70 1.63
CA GLY A 10 15.91 -33.82 1.56
C GLY A 10 16.58 -32.77 2.44
N ALA A 11 17.40 -31.89 1.85
CA ALA A 11 18.04 -30.79 2.55
C ALA A 11 17.19 -29.51 2.65
N GLU A 12 16.12 -29.38 1.86
CA GLU A 12 15.37 -28.14 1.70
C GLU A 12 14.09 -28.10 2.57
N PRO A 13 13.87 -27.05 3.37
CA PRO A 13 12.64 -26.87 4.13
C PRO A 13 11.53 -26.20 3.30
N PHE A 14 10.30 -26.68 3.47
CA PHE A 14 9.09 -26.11 2.88
C PHE A 14 8.08 -25.79 3.98
N VAL A 15 7.24 -24.77 3.76
CA VAL A 15 6.22 -24.34 4.73
C VAL A 15 4.86 -24.27 4.05
N ALA A 16 3.88 -24.94 4.64
CA ALA A 16 2.47 -24.83 4.28
C ALA A 16 1.71 -24.10 5.40
N ARG A 17 0.87 -23.13 5.02
CA ARG A 17 0.03 -22.37 5.94
C ARG A 17 -1.43 -22.48 5.53
N SER A 18 -2.32 -22.52 6.51
CA SER A 18 -3.75 -22.37 6.29
C SER A 18 -4.37 -21.50 7.38
N SER A 19 -5.30 -20.63 7.00
CA SER A 19 -6.11 -19.83 7.93
C SER A 19 -7.59 -20.03 7.63
N ARG A 20 -8.38 -20.17 8.70
CA ARG A 20 -9.83 -20.31 8.62
C ARG A 20 -10.52 -19.38 9.60
N CYS A 21 -11.50 -18.63 9.12
CA CYS A 21 -12.34 -17.82 9.99
C CYS A 21 -13.28 -18.70 10.82
N VAL A 22 -13.18 -18.62 12.14
CA VAL A 22 -14.04 -19.36 13.09
C VAL A 22 -15.33 -18.61 13.37
N ARG A 23 -15.27 -17.27 13.39
CA ARG A 23 -16.41 -16.38 13.62
C ARG A 23 -16.24 -15.14 12.75
N ALA A 24 -17.22 -14.89 11.87
CA ALA A 24 -17.18 -13.79 10.91
C ALA A 24 -17.17 -12.41 11.60
N GLY A 25 -17.89 -12.25 12.72
CA GLY A 25 -17.90 -11.00 13.47
C GLY A 25 -18.47 -9.85 12.62
N TRP A 26 -17.74 -8.75 12.52
CA TRP A 26 -18.16 -7.57 11.75
C TRP A 26 -18.34 -7.84 10.25
N LEU A 27 -17.70 -8.89 9.70
CA LEU A 27 -17.87 -9.29 8.30
C LEU A 27 -19.33 -9.70 7.98
N GLU A 28 -20.05 -10.24 8.96
CA GLU A 28 -21.46 -10.62 8.81
C GLU A 28 -22.36 -9.38 8.60
N ILE A 29 -22.02 -8.28 9.26
CA ILE A 29 -22.75 -7.01 9.14
C ILE A 29 -22.50 -6.38 7.77
N GLU A 30 -21.27 -6.47 7.24
CA GLU A 30 -20.92 -5.96 5.91
C GLU A 30 -21.30 -6.90 4.75
N GLY A 31 -21.85 -8.09 5.04
CA GLY A 31 -22.15 -9.10 4.01
C GLY A 31 -20.90 -9.62 3.29
N ARG A 32 -19.71 -9.49 3.91
CA ARG A 32 -18.43 -9.89 3.32
C ARG A 32 -18.08 -11.31 3.75
N GLN A 33 -17.49 -12.05 2.82
CA GLN A 33 -16.94 -13.37 3.14
C GLN A 33 -15.57 -13.23 3.79
N ALA A 34 -15.29 -14.08 4.78
CA ALA A 34 -13.98 -14.14 5.37
C ALA A 34 -12.97 -14.72 4.38
N ALA A 35 -11.82 -14.06 4.24
CA ALA A 35 -10.70 -14.61 3.52
C ALA A 35 -10.18 -15.83 4.30
N ASN A 36 -10.21 -17.00 3.67
CA ASN A 36 -9.53 -18.20 4.15
C ASN A 36 -8.29 -18.39 3.28
N GLU A 37 -7.14 -18.60 3.91
CA GLU A 37 -5.89 -18.86 3.19
C GLU A 37 -5.54 -20.35 3.21
N GLY A 38 -4.93 -20.82 2.13
CA GLY A 38 -4.56 -22.22 1.94
C GLY A 38 -5.64 -23.02 1.21
N ALA A 39 -5.22 -23.86 0.26
CA ALA A 39 -6.12 -24.71 -0.53
C ALA A 39 -6.78 -25.83 0.31
N VAL A 40 -6.18 -26.16 1.45
CA VAL A 40 -6.65 -27.20 2.38
C VAL A 40 -6.59 -26.62 3.79
N ASP A 41 -7.64 -26.84 4.57
CA ASP A 41 -7.66 -26.50 5.99
C ASP A 41 -6.78 -27.48 6.78
N LEU A 42 -5.54 -27.08 7.06
CA LEU A 42 -4.60 -27.89 7.84
C LEU A 42 -5.04 -28.03 9.29
N SER A 43 -5.93 -27.15 9.79
CA SER A 43 -6.43 -27.22 11.17
C SER A 43 -7.46 -28.35 11.37
N SER A 44 -8.08 -28.81 10.29
CA SER A 44 -8.98 -29.98 10.28
C SER A 44 -8.36 -31.23 9.64
N ALA A 45 -7.15 -31.11 9.06
CA ALA A 45 -6.36 -32.23 8.58
C ALA A 45 -5.83 -33.06 9.77
N GLY A 46 -6.67 -33.96 10.28
CA GLY A 46 -6.24 -34.97 11.25
C GLY A 46 -5.10 -35.82 10.70
N GLY A 47 -4.05 -36.08 11.49
CA GLY A 47 -2.98 -37.02 11.16
C GLY A 47 -1.64 -36.42 10.73
N LEU A 48 -1.49 -35.10 10.69
CA LEU A 48 -0.19 -34.43 10.48
C LEU A 48 0.56 -34.28 11.81
N GLY A 49 0.97 -35.41 12.39
CA GLY A 49 1.85 -35.45 13.56
C GLY A 49 3.30 -35.16 13.20
N SER A 50 4.12 -34.84 14.20
CA SER A 50 5.57 -34.75 14.01
C SER A 50 6.11 -36.13 13.59
N GLY A 51 6.82 -36.18 12.47
CA GLY A 51 7.39 -37.42 11.92
C GLY A 51 6.51 -38.18 10.92
N THR A 52 5.35 -37.64 10.52
CA THR A 52 4.55 -38.23 9.45
C THR A 52 5.29 -38.15 8.10
N GLU A 53 5.53 -39.28 7.46
CA GLU A 53 6.06 -39.35 6.10
C GLU A 53 4.94 -39.15 5.08
N LEU A 54 5.16 -38.25 4.11
CA LEU A 54 4.20 -37.94 3.06
C LEU A 54 4.81 -38.21 1.69
N SER A 55 4.03 -38.78 0.78
CA SER A 55 4.45 -38.96 -0.61
C SER A 55 4.27 -37.67 -1.40
N ILE A 56 5.30 -37.29 -2.17
CA ILE A 56 5.29 -36.09 -3.00
C ILE A 56 4.39 -36.35 -4.20
N SER A 57 3.33 -35.55 -4.36
CA SER A 57 2.44 -35.67 -5.52
C SER A 57 3.02 -35.00 -6.77
N ASN A 58 3.65 -33.83 -6.61
CA ASN A 58 4.27 -33.09 -7.70
C ASN A 58 5.36 -32.17 -7.16
N LEU A 59 6.44 -31.99 -7.93
CA LEU A 59 7.52 -31.06 -7.64
C LEU A 59 7.79 -30.23 -8.89
N ASN A 60 7.60 -28.91 -8.78
CA ASN A 60 7.77 -27.98 -9.89
C ASN A 60 8.78 -26.90 -9.51
N LEU A 61 9.68 -26.57 -10.43
CA LEU A 61 10.59 -25.44 -10.33
C LEU A 61 10.11 -24.33 -11.27
N SER A 62 9.51 -23.29 -10.71
CA SER A 62 9.05 -22.14 -11.47
C SER A 62 10.09 -21.01 -11.45
N SER A 63 10.41 -20.49 -12.64
CA SER A 63 11.22 -19.29 -12.79
C SER A 63 10.30 -18.07 -12.80
N HIS A 64 10.56 -17.10 -11.94
CA HIS A 64 9.82 -15.85 -11.86
C HIS A 64 10.78 -14.65 -12.03
N GLN A 65 10.24 -13.53 -12.51
CA GLN A 65 10.97 -12.27 -12.63
C GLN A 65 10.22 -11.18 -11.86
N THR A 66 10.96 -10.28 -11.21
CA THR A 66 10.38 -9.12 -10.53
C THR A 66 9.77 -8.18 -11.55
N GLN A 67 8.61 -7.61 -11.22
CA GLN A 67 7.95 -6.60 -12.06
C GLN A 67 8.27 -5.20 -11.54
N PRO A 68 8.38 -4.20 -12.43
CA PRO A 68 8.49 -2.82 -12.00
C PRO A 68 7.22 -2.40 -11.25
N PRO A 69 7.31 -1.43 -10.33
CA PRO A 69 6.13 -0.89 -9.67
C PRO A 69 5.21 -0.23 -10.69
N GLY A 70 3.90 -0.33 -10.45
CA GLY A 70 2.89 0.40 -11.20
C GLY A 70 2.92 1.91 -10.89
N HIS A 71 2.09 2.66 -11.61
CA HIS A 71 1.79 4.03 -11.21
C HIS A 71 0.95 4.03 -9.93
N LEU A 72 1.00 5.13 -9.19
CA LEU A 72 0.25 5.30 -7.96
C LEU A 72 -1.26 5.36 -8.26
N SER A 73 -2.06 4.68 -7.45
CA SER A 73 -3.48 4.94 -7.29
C SER A 73 -3.71 6.22 -6.48
N GLU A 74 -4.93 6.75 -6.54
CA GLU A 74 -5.34 7.89 -5.71
C GLU A 74 -5.14 7.61 -4.21
N SER A 75 -5.47 6.39 -3.75
CA SER A 75 -5.28 5.98 -2.35
C SER A 75 -3.81 5.94 -1.93
N GLU A 76 -2.92 5.46 -2.80
CA GLU A 76 -1.48 5.42 -2.52
C GLU A 76 -0.90 6.83 -2.47
N LEU A 77 -1.33 7.71 -3.37
CA LEU A 77 -0.93 9.11 -3.33
C LEU A 77 -1.42 9.81 -2.05
N LEU A 78 -2.65 9.58 -1.63
CA LEU A 78 -3.17 10.11 -0.35
C LEU A 78 -2.36 9.59 0.84
N GLY A 79 -2.01 8.31 0.86
CA GLY A 79 -1.16 7.73 1.90
C GLY A 79 0.25 8.35 1.93
N LEU A 80 0.83 8.65 0.77
CA LEU A 80 2.10 9.37 0.68
C LEU A 80 1.98 10.82 1.16
N MET A 81 0.91 11.53 0.79
CA MET A 81 0.65 12.89 1.27
C MET A 81 0.53 12.94 2.80
N GLU A 82 -0.18 11.98 3.40
CA GLU A 82 -0.31 11.86 4.85
C GLU A 82 1.04 11.55 5.51
N THR A 83 1.79 10.58 4.97
CA THR A 83 3.13 10.20 5.47
C THR A 83 4.10 11.38 5.44
N HIS A 84 4.02 12.22 4.41
CA HIS A 84 4.87 13.40 4.27
C HIS A 84 4.29 14.67 4.91
N GLY A 85 3.09 14.62 5.50
CA GLY A 85 2.48 15.73 6.22
C GLY A 85 2.12 16.92 5.33
N ILE A 86 1.63 16.68 4.12
CA ILE A 86 1.15 17.71 3.19
C ILE A 86 -0.33 17.54 2.87
N GLY A 87 -1.04 18.65 2.64
CA GLY A 87 -2.49 18.62 2.43
C GLY A 87 -3.30 18.41 3.71
N THR A 88 -2.75 18.82 4.86
CA THR A 88 -3.44 18.81 6.16
C THR A 88 -4.74 19.64 6.12
N ASP A 89 -5.63 19.42 7.09
CA ASP A 89 -6.95 20.08 7.18
C ASP A 89 -7.91 19.75 6.01
N ALA A 90 -8.06 18.45 5.72
CA ALA A 90 -8.95 17.92 4.68
C ALA A 90 -8.70 18.48 3.26
N SER A 91 -7.50 18.97 2.97
CA SER A 91 -7.15 19.59 1.69
C SER A 91 -6.52 18.63 0.68
N MET A 92 -6.13 17.41 1.08
CA MET A 92 -5.49 16.41 0.19
C MET A 92 -6.30 16.16 -1.09
N ALA A 93 -7.61 15.85 -0.97
CA ALA A 93 -8.47 15.57 -2.11
C ALA A 93 -8.56 16.75 -3.08
N GLN A 94 -8.51 17.98 -2.56
CA GLN A 94 -8.51 19.19 -3.38
C GLN A 94 -7.21 19.33 -4.18
N HIS A 95 -6.06 19.05 -3.58
CA HIS A 95 -4.76 19.07 -4.27
C HIS A 95 -4.69 18.00 -5.37
N VAL A 96 -5.16 16.79 -5.09
CA VAL A 96 -5.27 15.70 -6.08
C VAL A 96 -6.20 16.11 -7.24
N SER A 97 -7.39 16.65 -6.94
CA SER A 97 -8.32 17.13 -7.97
C SER A 97 -7.70 18.22 -8.85
N ASN A 98 -6.90 19.10 -8.26
CA ASN A 98 -6.26 20.21 -8.97
C ASN A 98 -5.22 19.77 -10.00
N VAL A 99 -4.44 18.73 -9.73
CA VAL A 99 -3.43 18.22 -10.68
C VAL A 99 -4.08 17.47 -11.84
N CYS A 100 -5.18 16.76 -11.59
CA CYS A 100 -5.99 16.13 -12.63
C CYS A 100 -6.68 17.17 -13.52
N LYS A 101 -7.34 18.17 -12.92
CA LYS A 101 -8.02 19.26 -13.66
C LYS A 101 -7.08 20.07 -14.56
N ARG A 102 -5.80 20.19 -14.18
CA ARG A 102 -4.77 20.89 -14.96
C ARG A 102 -4.09 20.02 -16.02
N ASN A 103 -4.50 18.76 -16.16
CA ASN A 103 -3.93 17.81 -17.09
C ASN A 103 -2.42 17.55 -16.88
N TYR A 104 -1.95 17.59 -15.64
CA TYR A 104 -0.61 17.13 -15.28
C TYR A 104 -0.57 15.61 -15.07
N VAL A 105 -1.72 15.06 -14.69
CA VAL A 105 -1.93 13.64 -14.43
C VAL A 105 -3.29 13.25 -14.99
N GLU A 106 -3.34 12.10 -15.65
CA GLU A 106 -4.56 11.49 -16.16
C GLU A 106 -4.89 10.24 -15.34
N LEU A 107 -6.17 10.01 -15.10
CA LEU A 107 -6.63 8.80 -14.42
C LEU A 107 -6.91 7.73 -15.47
N ASP A 108 -6.21 6.61 -15.39
CA ASP A 108 -6.50 5.44 -16.20
C ASP A 108 -7.83 4.81 -15.74
N GLU A 109 -8.86 4.86 -16.57
CA GLU A 109 -10.20 4.38 -16.22
C GLU A 109 -10.23 2.88 -15.90
N SER A 110 -9.30 2.10 -16.47
CA SER A 110 -9.26 0.65 -16.31
C SER A 110 -8.56 0.23 -15.01
N THR A 111 -7.45 0.88 -14.68
CA THR A 111 -6.62 0.52 -13.52
C THR A 111 -6.80 1.46 -12.33
N ARG A 112 -7.52 2.57 -12.49
CA ARG A 112 -7.64 3.67 -11.50
C ARG A 112 -6.28 4.24 -11.08
N GLN A 113 -5.25 4.08 -11.92
CA GLN A 113 -3.91 4.60 -11.68
C GLN A 113 -3.75 6.02 -12.23
N MET A 114 -2.95 6.81 -11.53
CA MET A 114 -2.63 8.20 -11.84
C MET A 114 -1.37 8.27 -12.71
N ARG A 115 -1.55 8.48 -14.02
CA ARG A 115 -0.47 8.52 -15.01
C ARG A 115 -0.04 9.96 -15.30
N PRO A 116 1.24 10.33 -15.10
CA PRO A 116 1.73 11.65 -15.47
C PRO A 116 1.63 11.89 -16.98
N THR A 117 1.17 13.08 -17.38
CA THR A 117 1.20 13.51 -18.78
C THR A 117 2.60 13.99 -19.16
N PRO A 118 2.94 14.10 -20.47
CA PRO A 118 4.22 14.68 -20.88
C PRO A 118 4.45 16.09 -20.31
N LEU A 119 3.39 16.90 -20.19
CA LEU A 119 3.47 18.22 -19.57
C LEU A 119 3.76 18.14 -18.07
N GLY A 120 3.04 17.29 -17.33
CA GLY A 120 3.27 17.09 -15.90
C GLY A 120 4.69 16.62 -15.60
N LEU A 121 5.19 15.68 -16.40
CA LEU A 121 6.55 15.15 -16.27
C LEU A 121 7.60 16.22 -16.59
N ALA A 122 7.41 17.00 -17.65
CA ALA A 122 8.32 18.09 -18.02
C ALA A 122 8.38 19.18 -16.95
N LEU A 123 7.24 19.53 -16.32
CA LEU A 123 7.21 20.48 -15.21
C LEU A 123 7.95 19.95 -13.99
N ALA A 124 7.66 18.72 -13.57
CA ALA A 124 8.33 18.11 -12.43
C ALA A 124 9.85 18.04 -12.63
N HIS A 125 10.30 17.49 -13.76
CA HIS A 125 11.73 17.42 -14.08
C HIS A 125 12.37 18.82 -14.22
N GLY A 126 11.68 19.75 -14.87
CA GLY A 126 12.16 21.12 -15.03
C GLY A 126 12.37 21.83 -13.70
N PHE A 127 11.42 21.71 -12.76
CA PHE A 127 11.58 22.27 -11.42
C PHE A 127 12.68 21.56 -10.63
N THR A 128 12.77 20.23 -10.67
CA THR A 128 13.84 19.48 -10.00
C THR A 128 15.23 19.89 -10.46
N LEU A 129 15.42 20.24 -11.74
CA LEU A 129 16.70 20.71 -12.26
C LEU A 129 17.07 22.12 -11.78
N ILE A 130 16.09 22.96 -11.45
CA ILE A 130 16.31 24.32 -10.95
C ILE A 130 16.54 24.27 -9.44
N ASP A 131 15.60 23.66 -8.71
CA ASP A 131 15.62 23.50 -7.27
C ASP A 131 14.72 22.33 -6.88
N GLU A 132 15.33 21.29 -6.31
CA GLU A 132 14.65 20.06 -5.90
C GLU A 132 13.61 20.32 -4.78
N GLU A 133 13.82 21.33 -3.93
CA GLU A 133 12.89 21.68 -2.85
C GLU A 133 11.53 22.18 -3.36
N LEU A 134 11.44 22.60 -4.64
CA LEU A 134 10.17 22.98 -5.28
C LEU A 134 9.26 21.79 -5.58
N VAL A 135 9.82 20.58 -5.65
CA VAL A 135 9.09 19.34 -5.95
C VAL A 135 8.94 18.47 -4.71
N LEU A 136 9.96 18.44 -3.84
CA LEU A 136 9.91 17.67 -2.60
C LEU A 136 8.87 18.23 -1.61
N PRO A 137 8.20 17.37 -0.81
CA PRO A 137 7.16 17.81 0.12
C PRO A 137 7.71 18.58 1.34
N THR A 138 9.02 18.58 1.55
CA THR A 138 9.70 19.07 2.77
C THR A 138 9.31 20.51 3.16
N VAL A 139 9.42 21.44 2.22
CA VAL A 139 9.11 22.86 2.48
C VAL A 139 7.64 23.04 2.78
N ARG A 140 6.76 22.36 2.03
CA ARG A 140 5.32 22.42 2.24
C ARG A 140 4.90 21.88 3.60
N ALA A 141 5.45 20.74 4.00
CA ALA A 141 5.19 20.14 5.30
C ALA A 141 5.62 21.07 6.45
N SER A 142 6.77 21.75 6.30
CA SER A 142 7.23 22.75 7.28
C SER A 142 6.25 23.91 7.44
N ILE A 143 5.72 24.43 6.32
CA ILE A 143 4.72 25.50 6.31
C ILE A 143 3.42 25.04 7.00
N GLU A 144 2.90 23.86 6.65
CA GLU A 144 1.66 23.33 7.25
C GLU A 144 1.81 23.05 8.75
N ASN A 145 2.98 22.56 9.17
CA ASN A 145 3.31 22.41 10.59
C ASN A 145 3.38 23.75 11.32
N ALA A 146 3.91 24.80 10.69
CA ALA A 146 3.89 26.15 11.26
C ALA A 146 2.46 26.67 11.42
N CYS A 147 1.61 26.53 10.41
CA CYS A 147 0.18 26.87 10.49
C CYS A 147 -0.53 26.12 11.63
N THR A 148 -0.25 24.82 11.75
CA THR A 148 -0.80 23.98 12.83
C THR A 148 -0.37 24.48 14.22
N ARG A 149 0.91 24.86 14.39
CA ARG A 149 1.41 25.41 15.66
C ARG A 149 0.73 26.73 16.01
N ILE A 150 0.49 27.60 15.03
CA ILE A 150 -0.26 28.85 15.22
C ILE A 150 -1.69 28.55 15.65
N ALA A 151 -2.37 27.64 14.95
CA ALA A 151 -3.75 27.23 15.28
C ALA A 151 -3.88 26.65 16.72
N LYS A 152 -2.83 25.96 17.21
CA LYS A 152 -2.75 25.44 18.58
C LYS A 152 -2.30 26.48 19.62
N GLY A 153 -2.01 27.73 19.22
CA GLY A 153 -1.47 28.76 20.10
C GLY A 153 -0.02 28.54 20.55
N GLN A 154 0.71 27.64 19.89
CA GLN A 154 2.10 27.27 20.21
C GLN A 154 3.13 28.14 19.46
N ALA A 155 2.68 28.92 18.48
CA ALA A 155 3.48 29.90 17.76
C ALA A 155 2.62 31.15 17.50
N ARG A 156 3.26 32.30 17.31
CA ARG A 156 2.58 33.53 16.92
C ARG A 156 2.74 33.78 15.43
N HIS A 157 1.72 34.40 14.84
CA HIS A 157 1.91 34.99 13.52
C HIS A 157 2.96 36.10 13.64
N PRO A 158 3.94 36.21 12.71
CA PRO A 158 5.01 37.20 12.82
C PRO A 158 4.50 38.66 12.92
N GLU A 159 3.28 38.91 12.46
CA GLU A 159 2.62 40.23 12.44
C GLU A 159 1.56 40.41 13.55
N ALA A 160 1.54 39.55 14.58
CA ALA A 160 0.56 39.60 15.69
C ALA A 160 1.19 39.77 17.08
#